data_AF-G0PBP0-F1
#
_entry.id   AF-G0PBP0-F1
#
_cell.length_a   1.000
_cell.length_b   1.000
_cell.length_c   1.000
_cell.angle_alpha   90.00
_cell.angle_beta   90.00
_cell.angle_gamma   90.00
#
_symmetry.space_group_name_H-M   'P 1'
#
loop_
_entity.id
_entity.type
_entity.pdbx_description
1 polymer ?
#
loop_
_entity_poly.entity_id
_entity_poly.type
_entity_poly.pdbx_seq_one_letter_code
_entity_poly.pdbx_strand_id
1 'polypeptide(L)'
;MICTSCSKKLPFLSQFKNGKDILCHSKLNKEQIEETEPKAVVIEHFRKKLCRCADCTRVYDLADCEFLMEEDDDMAKFEKDSKDKIAAEPQPTEADEMRELVREVGMEGAQRIYEGVDTFKRKFNEFFGGSSDGGRPVSVEDVKRFTESLKADLDAKRARMQ
;
A
#
# COMPACT_ATOMS: atom_id res chain seq x y z
N MET A 1 -6.13 -3.64 9.25
CA MET A 1 -7.34 -2.95 8.75
C MET A 1 -8.49 -3.93 8.80
N ILE A 2 -9.67 -3.51 9.25
CA ILE A 2 -10.91 -4.29 9.24
C ILE A 2 -11.87 -3.56 8.30
N CYS A 3 -12.29 -4.23 7.21
CA CYS A 3 -13.20 -3.63 6.24
C CYS A 3 -14.65 -3.65 6.75
N THR A 4 -15.51 -2.85 6.14
CA THR A 4 -16.94 -2.77 6.48
C THR A 4 -17.66 -4.11 6.38
N SER A 5 -17.29 -4.96 5.42
CA SER A 5 -17.88 -6.30 5.28
C SER A 5 -17.49 -7.22 6.43
N CYS A 6 -16.24 -7.14 6.90
CA CYS A 6 -15.78 -7.91 8.06
C CYS A 6 -16.42 -7.39 9.36
N SER A 7 -16.60 -6.08 9.53
CA SER A 7 -17.27 -5.53 10.72
C SER A 7 -18.76 -5.87 10.78
N LYS A 8 -19.42 -6.08 9.64
CA LYS A 8 -20.79 -6.64 9.60
C LYS A 8 -20.86 -8.09 10.08
N LYS A 9 -19.89 -8.92 9.66
CA LYS A 9 -19.84 -10.34 10.04
C LYS A 9 -19.43 -10.54 11.50
N LEU A 10 -18.56 -9.64 12.00
CA LEU A 10 -18.01 -9.70 13.35
C LEU A 10 -18.27 -8.35 14.07
N PRO A 11 -19.51 -8.11 14.56
CA PRO A 11 -19.93 -6.82 15.11
C PRO A 11 -19.09 -6.35 16.31
N PHE A 12 -18.54 -7.30 17.06
CA PHE A 12 -17.66 -7.00 18.18
C PHE A 12 -16.38 -6.26 17.76
N LEU A 13 -15.93 -6.39 16.51
CA LEU A 13 -14.76 -5.67 16.01
C LEU A 13 -15.00 -4.16 15.92
N SER A 14 -16.26 -3.73 15.84
CA SER A 14 -16.62 -2.31 15.83
C SER A 14 -16.44 -1.65 17.21
N GLN A 15 -16.29 -2.44 18.28
CA GLN A 15 -16.08 -1.96 19.65
C GLN A 15 -14.63 -1.59 19.96
N PHE A 16 -13.71 -1.88 19.04
CA PHE A 16 -12.32 -1.48 19.22
C PHE A 16 -12.19 0.04 19.28
N LYS A 17 -11.71 0.52 20.43
CA LYS A 17 -11.33 1.91 20.60
C LYS A 17 -9.85 2.07 20.25
N ASN A 18 -9.49 3.21 19.67
CA ASN A 18 -8.09 3.57 19.48
C ASN A 18 -7.46 3.81 20.87
N GLY A 19 -6.68 2.84 21.36
CA GLY A 19 -6.08 2.85 22.69
C GLY A 19 -5.22 1.62 22.95
N LYS A 20 -4.72 1.50 24.19
CA LYS A 20 -3.92 0.35 24.66
C LYS A 20 -4.78 -0.79 25.25
N ASP A 21 -6.09 -0.61 25.31
CA ASP A 21 -6.98 -1.54 26.00
C ASP A 21 -7.16 -2.84 25.21
N ILE A 22 -7.12 -3.96 25.93
CA ILE A 22 -7.44 -5.29 25.42
C ILE A 22 -8.97 -5.44 25.34
N LEU A 23 -9.48 -5.76 24.16
CA LEU A 23 -10.89 -6.03 23.93
C LEU A 23 -11.23 -7.45 24.44
N CYS A 24 -12.04 -7.52 25.51
CA CYS A 24 -12.53 -8.78 26.07
C CYS A 24 -14.05 -8.90 25.88
N HIS A 25 -14.49 -9.90 25.13
CA HIS A 25 -15.91 -10.17 24.87
C HIS A 25 -16.71 -10.43 26.14
N SER A 26 -16.13 -11.10 27.15
CA SER A 26 -16.80 -11.34 28.44
C SER A 26 -17.12 -10.04 29.19
N LYS A 27 -16.55 -8.90 28.78
CA LYS A 27 -16.76 -7.59 29.38
C LYS A 27 -17.60 -6.66 28.51
N LEU A 28 -18.07 -7.12 27.35
CA LEU A 28 -18.94 -6.33 26.47
C LEU A 28 -20.41 -6.52 26.88
N ASN A 29 -21.13 -5.42 27.00
CA ASN A 29 -22.58 -5.46 27.19
C ASN A 29 -23.29 -5.59 25.83
N LYS A 30 -24.43 -6.29 25.79
CA LYS A 30 -25.20 -6.54 24.55
C LYS A 30 -25.57 -5.24 23.81
N GLU A 31 -25.95 -4.20 24.56
CA GLU A 31 -26.32 -2.88 24.02
C GLU A 31 -25.16 -2.24 23.23
N GLN A 32 -23.92 -2.40 23.69
CA GLN A 32 -22.75 -1.85 23.01
C GLN A 32 -22.49 -2.53 21.65
N ILE A 33 -22.84 -3.81 21.53
CA ILE A 33 -22.63 -4.60 20.30
C ILE A 33 -23.70 -4.28 19.25
N GLU A 34 -24.95 -4.05 19.67
CA GLU A 34 -26.10 -3.85 18.78
C GLU A 34 -26.21 -2.40 18.24
N GLU A 35 -25.71 -1.40 18.97
CA GLU A 35 -25.85 0.02 18.59
C GLU A 35 -24.81 0.52 17.57
N THR A 36 -23.81 -0.28 17.21
CA THR A 36 -22.67 0.23 16.45
C THR A 36 -22.83 -0.03 14.95
N GLU A 37 -22.99 1.05 14.18
CA GLU A 37 -23.01 0.96 12.73
C GLU A 37 -21.71 0.37 12.17
N PRO A 38 -21.79 -0.57 11.20
CA PRO A 38 -20.63 -1.21 10.62
C PRO A 38 -19.82 -0.18 9.84
N LYS A 39 -18.60 0.08 10.31
CA LYS A 39 -17.63 0.96 9.64
C LYS A 39 -16.31 0.23 9.43
N ALA A 40 -15.55 0.68 8.44
CA ALA A 40 -14.17 0.25 8.29
C ALA A 40 -13.33 0.85 9.44
N VAL A 41 -12.45 0.04 10.02
CA VAL A 41 -11.60 0.48 11.12
C VAL A 41 -10.15 0.15 10.83
N VAL A 42 -9.28 1.13 11.03
CA VAL A 42 -7.82 0.95 10.97
C VAL A 42 -7.31 1.04 12.39
N ILE A 43 -7.01 -0.12 12.98
CA ILE A 43 -6.41 -0.24 14.30
C ILE A 43 -5.04 -0.87 14.13
N GLU A 44 -4.03 -0.19 14.63
CA GLU A 44 -2.66 -0.70 14.68
C GLU A 44 -2.57 -1.87 15.66
N HIS A 45 -1.95 -2.96 15.20
CA HIS A 45 -1.75 -4.19 15.97
C HIS A 45 -3.01 -4.72 16.67
N PHE A 46 -4.17 -4.61 16.01
CA PHE A 46 -5.46 -4.93 16.62
C PHE A 46 -5.52 -6.38 17.12
N ARG A 47 -4.81 -7.29 16.44
CA ARG A 47 -4.71 -8.71 16.83
C ARG A 47 -4.07 -8.90 18.20
N LYS A 48 -3.07 -8.07 18.56
CA LYS A 48 -2.45 -8.07 19.91
C LYS A 48 -3.39 -7.53 20.99
N LYS A 49 -4.46 -6.84 20.59
CA LYS A 49 -5.45 -6.24 21.49
C LYS A 49 -6.68 -7.14 21.67
N LEU A 50 -6.73 -8.33 21.06
CA LEU A 50 -7.78 -9.32 21.31
C LEU A 50 -7.50 -10.09 22.61
N CYS A 51 -8.52 -10.27 23.45
CA CYS A 51 -8.39 -11.06 24.66
C CYS A 51 -8.33 -12.56 24.35
N ARG A 52 -7.50 -13.30 25.09
CA ARG A 52 -7.31 -14.75 24.94
C ARG A 52 -7.88 -15.58 26.10
N CYS A 53 -8.81 -15.02 26.87
CA CYS A 53 -9.50 -15.81 27.90
C CYS A 53 -10.37 -16.90 27.25
N ALA A 54 -10.66 -17.97 27.98
CA ALA A 54 -11.41 -19.12 27.47
C ALA A 54 -12.75 -18.73 26.80
N ASP A 55 -13.45 -17.75 27.35
CA ASP A 55 -14.69 -17.23 26.79
C ASP A 55 -14.49 -16.54 25.44
N CYS A 56 -13.46 -15.70 25.30
CA CYS A 56 -13.17 -14.98 24.07
C CYS A 56 -12.70 -15.95 22.97
N THR A 57 -11.84 -16.91 23.33
CA THR A 57 -11.39 -17.95 22.41
C THR A 57 -12.58 -18.76 21.87
N ARG A 58 -13.52 -19.15 22.74
CA ARG A 58 -14.75 -19.84 22.32
C ARG A 58 -15.62 -18.98 21.39
N VAL A 59 -15.66 -17.67 21.59
CA VAL A 59 -16.37 -16.76 20.68
C VAL A 59 -15.71 -16.72 19.30
N TYR A 60 -14.38 -16.70 19.22
CA TYR A 60 -13.67 -16.71 17.94
C TYR A 60 -13.86 -18.01 17.17
N ASP A 61 -13.82 -19.14 17.88
CA ASP A 61 -14.13 -20.47 17.32
C ASP A 61 -15.57 -20.53 16.79
N LEU A 62 -16.56 -20.16 17.61
CA LEU A 62 -17.98 -20.12 17.20
C LEU A 62 -18.26 -19.17 16.02
N ALA A 63 -17.46 -18.12 15.88
CA ALA A 63 -17.59 -17.13 14.81
C ALA A 63 -16.70 -17.45 13.59
N ASP A 64 -16.04 -18.62 13.56
CA ASP A 64 -15.14 -19.07 12.50
C ASP A 64 -14.06 -18.03 12.16
N CYS A 65 -13.48 -17.42 13.21
CA CYS A 65 -12.49 -16.37 13.09
C CYS A 65 -11.28 -16.56 14.01
N GLU A 66 -10.91 -17.81 14.29
CA GLU A 66 -9.73 -18.18 15.10
C GLU A 66 -8.43 -17.56 14.58
N PHE A 67 -8.32 -17.41 13.25
CA PHE A 67 -7.20 -16.75 12.57
C PHE A 67 -6.95 -15.34 13.11
N LEU A 68 -7.95 -14.66 13.71
CA LEU A 68 -7.78 -13.36 14.34
C LEU A 68 -6.74 -13.37 15.47
N MET A 69 -6.52 -14.52 16.11
CA MET A 69 -5.57 -14.67 17.20
C MET A 69 -4.12 -14.84 16.75
N GLU A 70 -3.87 -15.07 15.46
CA GLU A 70 -2.52 -15.18 14.89
C GLU A 70 -1.88 -13.78 14.79
N GLU A 71 -1.00 -13.45 15.74
CA GLU A 71 -0.32 -12.14 15.80
C GLU A 71 0.56 -11.85 14.59
N ASP A 72 1.00 -12.90 13.91
CA ASP A 72 1.91 -12.83 12.78
C ASP A 72 1.19 -12.54 11.45
N ASP A 73 -0.13 -12.71 11.38
CA ASP A 73 -0.95 -12.34 10.22
C ASP A 73 -1.38 -10.85 10.30
N ASP A 74 -0.42 -9.97 10.64
CA ASP A 74 -0.61 -8.53 10.69
C ASP A 74 0.02 -7.86 9.46
N MET A 75 -0.70 -6.89 8.89
CA MET A 75 -0.23 -6.12 7.74
C MET A 75 1.12 -5.45 8.01
N ALA A 76 1.36 -4.98 9.24
CA ALA A 76 2.62 -4.38 9.61
C ALA A 76 3.78 -5.39 9.58
N LYS A 77 3.53 -6.66 9.91
CA LYS A 77 4.53 -7.72 9.79
C LYS A 77 4.80 -8.06 8.33
N PHE A 78 3.76 -8.19 7.51
CA PHE A 78 3.91 -8.39 6.06
C PHE A 78 4.73 -7.27 5.40
N GLU A 79 4.45 -6.00 5.72
CA GLU A 79 5.20 -4.86 5.21
C GLU A 79 6.66 -4.87 5.65
N LYS A 80 6.91 -5.20 6.93
CA LYS A 80 8.26 -5.30 7.48
C LYS A 80 9.04 -6.42 6.78
N ASP A 81 8.48 -7.62 6.71
CA ASP A 81 9.13 -8.76 6.09
C ASP A 81 9.40 -8.52 4.60
N SER A 82 8.51 -7.80 3.91
CA SER A 82 8.71 -7.40 2.52
C SER A 82 9.85 -6.40 2.37
N LYS A 83 9.93 -5.39 3.24
CA LYS A 83 11.05 -4.43 3.24
C LYS A 83 12.37 -5.10 3.57
N ASP A 84 12.38 -5.98 4.56
CA ASP A 84 13.57 -6.72 4.99
C ASP A 84 14.06 -7.66 3.87
N LYS A 85 13.16 -8.31 3.12
CA LYS A 85 13.51 -9.10 1.94
C LYS A 85 14.13 -8.24 0.83
N ILE A 86 13.52 -7.11 0.49
CA ILE A 86 14.05 -6.18 -0.52
C ILE A 86 15.43 -5.64 -0.10
N ALA A 87 15.64 -5.39 1.19
CA ALA A 87 16.91 -4.93 1.74
C ALA A 87 17.98 -6.03 1.81
N ALA A 88 17.57 -7.30 1.98
CA ALA A 88 18.46 -8.44 2.04
C ALA A 88 18.91 -8.94 0.66
N GLU A 89 18.10 -8.72 -0.38
CA GLU A 89 18.51 -8.98 -1.76
C GLU A 89 19.59 -7.98 -2.17
N PRO A 90 20.75 -8.45 -2.69
CA PRO A 90 21.75 -7.56 -3.24
C PRO A 90 21.14 -6.83 -4.44
N GLN A 91 20.74 -5.58 -4.22
CA GLN A 91 20.24 -4.72 -5.29
C GLN A 91 21.38 -4.52 -6.29
N PRO A 92 21.15 -4.76 -7.60
CA PRO A 92 22.14 -4.43 -8.61
C PRO A 92 22.50 -2.96 -8.47
N THR A 93 23.80 -2.65 -8.54
CA THR A 93 24.20 -1.24 -8.55
C THR A 93 23.72 -0.60 -9.85
N GLU A 94 23.53 0.73 -9.88
CA GLU A 94 23.22 1.44 -11.14
C GLU A 94 24.23 1.10 -12.25
N ALA A 95 25.48 0.81 -11.88
CA ALA A 95 26.52 0.39 -12.81
C ALA A 95 26.33 -1.05 -13.32
N ASP A 96 25.75 -1.96 -12.51
CA ASP A 96 25.36 -3.31 -12.96
C ASP A 96 24.20 -3.24 -13.95
N GLU A 97 23.16 -2.47 -13.63
CA GLU A 97 22.01 -2.24 -14.51
C GLU A 97 22.45 -1.60 -15.84
N MET A 98 23.35 -0.61 -15.79
CA MET A 98 23.90 0.02 -16.98
C MET A 98 24.70 -0.97 -17.83
N ARG A 99 25.50 -1.84 -17.20
CA ARG A 99 26.27 -2.87 -17.92
C ARG A 99 25.37 -3.89 -18.59
N GLU A 100 24.30 -4.31 -17.92
CA GLU A 100 23.30 -5.22 -18.47
C GLU A 100 22.58 -4.59 -19.67
N LEU A 101 22.09 -3.36 -19.51
CA LEU A 101 21.43 -2.64 -20.59
C LEU A 101 22.34 -2.43 -21.80
N VAL A 102 23.61 -2.06 -21.59
CA VAL A 102 24.60 -1.93 -22.66
C VAL A 102 24.83 -3.27 -23.37
N ARG A 103 24.80 -4.41 -22.66
CA ARG A 103 24.93 -5.74 -23.26
C ARG A 103 23.73 -6.07 -24.16
N GLU A 104 22.53 -5.66 -23.78
CA GLU A 104 21.31 -5.98 -24.53
C GLU A 104 21.12 -5.08 -25.76
N VAL A 105 21.29 -3.77 -25.61
CA VAL A 105 20.90 -2.78 -26.63
C VAL A 105 22.08 -1.98 -27.21
N GLY A 106 23.31 -2.30 -26.78
CA GLY A 106 24.51 -1.55 -27.14
C GLY A 106 24.62 -0.20 -26.43
N MET A 107 25.80 0.43 -26.51
CA MET A 107 26.09 1.67 -25.77
C MET A 107 25.21 2.85 -26.22
N GLU A 108 25.00 3.01 -27.51
CA GLU A 108 24.12 4.06 -28.04
C GLU A 108 22.64 3.83 -27.69
N GLY A 109 22.18 2.56 -27.69
CA GLY A 109 20.82 2.21 -27.31
C GLY A 109 20.59 2.47 -25.82
N ALA A 110 21.54 2.05 -24.98
CA ALA A 110 21.49 2.28 -23.54
C ALA A 110 21.45 3.79 -23.22
N GLN A 111 22.30 4.60 -23.87
CA GLN A 111 22.29 6.06 -23.69
C GLN A 111 20.92 6.67 -24.01
N ARG A 112 20.28 6.27 -25.12
CA ARG A 112 18.94 6.76 -25.49
C ARG A 112 17.87 6.37 -24.48
N ILE A 113 17.95 5.16 -23.92
CA ILE A 113 17.04 4.68 -22.88
C ILE A 113 17.23 5.51 -21.61
N TYR A 114 18.46 5.70 -21.15
CA TYR A 114 18.75 6.52 -19.98
C TYR A 114 18.28 7.97 -20.15
N GLU A 115 18.56 8.60 -21.30
CA GLU A 115 18.04 9.94 -21.61
C GLU A 115 16.51 9.98 -21.62
N GLY A 116 15.86 8.92 -22.11
CA GLY A 116 14.41 8.76 -22.08
C GLY A 116 13.85 8.66 -20.67
N VAL A 117 14.45 7.81 -19.83
CA VAL A 117 14.07 7.60 -18.44
C VAL A 117 14.27 8.86 -17.61
N ASP A 118 15.39 9.56 -17.78
CA ASP A 118 15.67 10.81 -17.08
C ASP A 118 14.68 11.91 -17.46
N THR A 119 14.40 12.06 -18.77
CA THR A 119 13.38 12.99 -19.27
C THR A 119 12.01 12.68 -18.65
N PHE A 120 11.63 11.39 -18.61
CA PHE A 120 10.37 10.96 -18.02
C PHE A 120 10.33 11.25 -16.52
N LYS A 121 11.37 10.88 -15.76
CA LYS A 121 11.47 11.14 -14.31
C LYS A 121 11.31 12.62 -14.00
N ARG A 122 12.01 13.50 -14.75
CA ARG A 122 11.88 14.95 -14.61
C ARG A 122 10.45 15.42 -14.84
N LYS A 123 9.82 15.03 -15.96
CA LYS A 123 8.44 15.42 -16.28
C LYS A 123 7.41 14.86 -15.29
N PHE A 124 7.63 13.65 -14.80
CA PHE A 124 6.80 13.02 -13.78
C PHE A 124 6.89 13.77 -12.45
N ASN A 125 8.11 14.15 -12.05
CA ASN A 125 8.31 15.01 -10.88
C ASN A 125 7.73 16.40 -11.07
N GLU A 126 7.75 17.00 -12.27
CA GLU A 126 7.06 18.26 -12.55
C GLU A 126 5.54 18.12 -12.47
N PHE A 127 5.00 17.02 -12.97
CA PHE A 127 3.57 16.69 -12.91
C PHE A 127 3.06 16.58 -11.47
N PHE A 128 3.81 15.90 -10.60
CA PHE A 128 3.48 15.81 -9.18
C PHE A 128 3.91 17.04 -8.38
N GLY A 129 5.03 17.68 -8.73
CA GLY A 129 5.59 18.86 -8.07
C GLY A 129 4.70 20.09 -8.20
N GLY A 130 4.10 20.29 -9.37
CA GLY A 130 3.06 21.31 -9.57
C GLY A 130 1.74 21.02 -8.85
N SER A 131 1.57 19.79 -8.34
CA SER A 131 0.39 19.35 -7.59
C SER A 131 0.66 19.25 -6.07
N SER A 132 1.91 19.02 -5.67
CA SER A 132 2.34 18.82 -4.28
C SER A 132 2.48 20.12 -3.49
N ASP A 133 2.74 21.25 -4.17
CA ASP A 133 2.85 22.55 -3.51
C ASP A 133 1.48 23.18 -3.14
N GLY A 134 0.37 22.51 -3.54
CA GLY A 134 -1.00 23.00 -3.28
C GLY A 134 -2.02 21.95 -2.86
N GLY A 135 -1.61 20.69 -2.64
CA GLY A 135 -2.53 19.62 -2.20
C GLY A 135 -3.70 19.34 -3.16
N ARG A 136 -3.59 19.78 -4.41
CA ARG A 136 -4.63 19.62 -5.42
C ARG A 136 -4.76 18.13 -5.78
N PRO A 137 -5.96 17.55 -5.74
CA PRO A 137 -6.17 16.21 -6.27
C PRO A 137 -5.88 16.17 -7.77
N VAL A 138 -5.15 15.14 -8.21
CA VAL A 138 -4.85 14.91 -9.63
C VAL A 138 -6.15 14.57 -10.37
N SER A 139 -6.50 15.36 -11.40
CA SER A 139 -7.71 15.12 -12.20
C SER A 139 -7.43 14.23 -13.42
N VAL A 140 -8.50 13.75 -14.07
CA VAL A 140 -8.39 12.97 -15.32
C VAL A 140 -7.78 13.81 -16.44
N GLU A 141 -8.11 15.11 -16.49
CA GLU A 141 -7.56 16.07 -17.45
C GLU A 141 -6.05 16.27 -17.25
N ASP A 142 -5.59 16.24 -16.00
CA ASP A 142 -4.16 16.33 -15.70
C ASP A 142 -3.39 15.13 -16.25
N VAL A 143 -3.91 13.92 -16.04
CA VAL A 143 -3.31 12.69 -16.59
C VAL A 143 -3.32 12.69 -18.12
N LYS A 144 -4.42 13.14 -18.74
CA LYS A 144 -4.50 13.29 -20.21
C LYS A 144 -3.43 14.25 -20.73
N ARG A 145 -3.35 15.46 -20.15
CA ARG A 145 -2.36 16.47 -20.53
C ARG A 145 -0.92 15.97 -20.38
N PHE A 146 -0.63 15.25 -19.30
CA PHE A 146 0.68 14.64 -19.09
C PHE A 146 1.01 13.61 -20.18
N THR A 147 0.07 12.71 -20.48
CA THR A 147 0.25 11.66 -21.49
C THR A 147 0.43 12.25 -22.89
N GLU A 148 -0.32 13.29 -23.23
CA GLU A 148 -0.18 14.03 -24.50
C GLU A 148 1.20 14.70 -24.60
N SER A 149 1.71 15.29 -23.51
CA SER A 149 3.05 15.87 -23.47
C SER A 149 4.15 14.84 -23.72
N LEU A 150 4.02 13.63 -23.17
CA LEU A 150 4.97 12.54 -23.42
C LEU A 150 4.92 12.08 -24.89
N LYS A 151 3.72 11.99 -25.46
CA LYS A 151 3.54 11.59 -26.86
C LYS A 151 4.13 12.62 -27.82
N ALA A 152 3.92 13.91 -27.56
CA ALA A 152 4.50 14.99 -28.36
C ALA A 152 6.04 14.95 -28.36
N ASP A 153 6.66 14.72 -27.21
CA ASP A 153 8.12 14.56 -27.11
C ASP A 153 8.62 13.35 -27.91
N LEU A 154 7.91 12.23 -27.83
CA LEU A 154 8.26 11.00 -28.54
C LEU A 154 8.19 11.20 -30.07
N ASP A 155 7.13 11.84 -30.54
CA ASP A 155 6.93 12.12 -31.96
C ASP A 155 7.98 13.14 -32.47
N ALA A 156 8.31 14.15 -31.68
CA ALA A 156 9.39 15.09 -31.99
C ALA A 156 10.78 14.40 -32.04
N LYS A 157 11.06 13.46 -31.12
CA LYS A 157 12.30 12.67 -31.15
C LYS A 157 12.36 11.78 -32.39
N ARG A 158 11.25 11.13 -32.76
CA ARG A 158 11.17 10.29 -33.98
C ARG A 158 11.40 11.11 -35.24
N ALA A 159 10.83 12.30 -35.35
CA ALA A 159 11.02 13.18 -36.50
C ALA A 159 12.47 13.66 -36.67
N ARG A 160 13.26 13.74 -35.59
CA ARG A 160 14.69 14.10 -35.63
C ARG A 160 15.61 12.93 -35.99
N MET A 161 15.10 11.70 -35.96
CA MET A 161 15.85 10.48 -36.27
C MET A 161 15.59 9.96 -37.70
N GLN A 162 14.71 10.62 -38.46
CA GLN A 162 14.46 10.39 -39.89
C GLN A 162 15.29 11.37 -40.72
#